data_AF-A0AAP0LNB3-F1
#
_entry.id   AF-A0AAP0LNB3-F1
#
_cell.length_a   1.000
_cell.length_b   1.000
_cell.length_c   1.000
_cell.angle_alpha   90.00
_cell.angle_beta   90.00
_cell.angle_gamma   90.00
#
_symmetry.space_group_name_H-M   'P 1'
#
loop_
_entity.id
_entity.type
_entity.pdbx_description
1 polymer ?
#
loop_
_entity_poly.entity_id
_entity_poly.type
_entity_poly.pdbx_seq_one_letter_code
_entity_poly.pdbx_strand_id
1 'polypeptide(L)'
;MVKRSNRTYLSDFRGAKESGLRTTICDAETSKISAPCQEIPLKQPSIPILDEGYTPRNEKADVLLFLAKVRTPRKVVLSGKLCQNHVKEVFNILNLVSPKFLKSDTSRPVIKLTMSRLQMPGLKKRIKANAQDTFYELVGYSLQSDEDFQRMVREMTSEVLHYYKVFLDELPELVDFTVVLNLSSRQKSETQKLKK
;
A
#
# COMPACT_ATOMS: atom_id res chain seq x y z
N MET A 1 13.05 -17.01 46.69
CA MET A 1 13.52 -18.12 45.83
C MET A 1 12.83 -18.00 44.47
N VAL A 2 13.38 -17.19 43.56
CA VAL A 2 12.79 -16.94 42.23
C VAL A 2 13.64 -17.68 41.21
N LYS A 3 13.08 -18.73 40.60
CA LYS A 3 13.74 -19.49 39.55
C LYS A 3 13.82 -18.62 38.29
N ARG A 4 15.06 -18.36 37.87
CA ARG A 4 15.43 -17.88 36.53
C ARG A 4 14.86 -18.87 35.50
N SER A 5 14.17 -18.36 34.48
CA SER A 5 13.85 -19.11 33.27
C SER A 5 14.28 -18.31 32.05
N ASN A 6 14.88 -19.02 31.11
CA ASN A 6 15.88 -18.56 30.17
C ASN A 6 15.34 -17.64 29.07
N ARG A 7 16.09 -16.54 28.81
CA ARG A 7 16.03 -15.76 27.57
C ARG A 7 16.51 -16.65 26.42
N THR A 8 15.63 -16.94 25.47
CA THR A 8 16.02 -17.48 24.17
C THR A 8 16.01 -16.35 23.15
N TYR A 9 17.09 -16.27 22.40
CA TYR A 9 17.52 -15.17 21.56
C TYR A 9 16.50 -14.83 20.46
N LEU A 10 16.12 -13.55 20.43
CA LEU A 10 15.40 -12.90 19.34
C LEU A 10 16.41 -12.70 18.19
N SER A 11 16.54 -13.68 17.29
CA SER A 11 17.25 -13.46 16.04
C SER A 11 16.31 -12.74 15.08
N ASP A 12 16.30 -11.42 15.20
CA ASP A 12 15.67 -10.48 14.28
C ASP A 12 16.10 -10.77 12.85
N PHE A 13 15.14 -11.04 11.96
CA PHE A 13 15.37 -10.91 10.52
C PHE A 13 15.42 -9.40 10.21
N ARG A 14 16.57 -8.78 10.49
CA ARG A 14 16.87 -7.40 10.08
C ARG A 14 17.08 -7.38 8.58
N GLY A 15 16.17 -6.68 7.88
CA GLY A 15 16.44 -6.06 6.58
C GLY A 15 16.81 -7.03 5.45
N ALA A 16 15.86 -7.86 5.00
CA ALA A 16 15.94 -8.36 3.63
C ALA A 16 15.54 -7.22 2.69
N LYS A 17 16.54 -6.54 2.09
CA LYS A 17 16.28 -5.59 0.99
C LYS A 17 15.48 -6.29 -0.12
N GLU A 18 14.63 -5.54 -0.81
CA GLU A 18 13.77 -6.00 -1.91
C GLU A 18 14.53 -6.87 -2.94
N SER A 19 15.79 -6.55 -3.21
CA SER A 19 16.68 -7.31 -4.09
C SER A 19 17.01 -8.72 -3.59
N GLY A 20 17.19 -8.91 -2.27
CA GLY A 20 17.52 -10.21 -1.69
C GLY A 20 16.32 -11.16 -1.60
N LEU A 21 15.11 -10.61 -1.42
CA LEU A 21 13.87 -11.40 -1.41
C LEU A 21 13.51 -11.89 -2.83
N ARG A 22 13.73 -11.06 -3.84
CA ARG A 22 13.54 -11.39 -5.26
C ARG A 22 14.46 -12.53 -5.73
N THR A 23 15.75 -12.45 -5.45
CA THR A 23 16.73 -13.47 -5.90
C THR A 23 16.52 -14.82 -5.24
N THR A 24 16.06 -14.87 -3.98
CA THR A 24 15.89 -16.17 -3.31
C THR A 24 14.82 -17.07 -3.93
N ILE A 25 13.82 -16.51 -4.63
CA ILE A 25 12.62 -17.26 -5.06
C ILE A 25 12.38 -17.20 -6.58
N CYS A 26 12.85 -16.17 -7.29
CA CYS A 26 12.65 -16.05 -8.74
C CYS A 26 13.66 -16.84 -9.58
N ASP A 27 14.71 -17.42 -8.98
CA ASP A 27 15.61 -18.31 -9.69
C ASP A 27 14.88 -19.65 -9.94
N ALA A 28 14.46 -19.83 -11.20
CA ALA A 28 13.70 -20.97 -11.71
C ALA A 28 14.50 -22.30 -11.70
N GLU A 29 15.78 -22.27 -11.31
CA GLU A 29 16.60 -23.47 -11.13
C GLU A 29 16.50 -23.97 -9.67
N THR A 30 15.37 -24.58 -9.34
CA THR A 30 15.16 -25.26 -8.06
C THR A 30 16.03 -26.51 -7.95
N SER A 31 17.25 -26.36 -7.44
CA SER A 31 17.98 -27.48 -6.87
C SER A 31 17.21 -28.03 -5.66
N LYS A 32 17.31 -29.35 -5.38
CA LYS A 32 16.65 -29.98 -4.19
C LYS A 32 17.05 -29.35 -2.85
N ILE A 33 18.09 -28.51 -2.84
CA ILE A 33 18.67 -27.84 -1.67
C ILE A 33 18.12 -26.41 -1.50
N SER A 34 17.68 -25.74 -2.57
CA SER A 34 17.15 -24.36 -2.47
C SER A 34 15.69 -24.28 -2.05
N ALA A 35 14.89 -25.33 -2.30
CA ALA A 35 13.47 -25.36 -1.95
C ALA A 35 13.19 -25.17 -0.43
N PRO A 36 13.91 -25.83 0.51
CA PRO A 36 13.73 -25.57 1.93
C PRO A 36 14.06 -24.14 2.33
N CYS A 37 15.13 -23.55 1.76
CA CYS A 37 15.53 -22.18 2.04
C CYS A 37 14.48 -21.15 1.58
N GLN A 38 13.77 -21.44 0.50
CA GLN A 38 12.65 -20.61 0.01
C GLN A 38 11.41 -20.67 0.91
N GLU A 39 11.20 -21.76 1.64
CA GLU A 39 10.05 -21.91 2.54
C GLU A 39 10.23 -21.19 3.88
N ILE A 40 11.48 -21.00 4.31
CA ILE A 40 11.82 -20.33 5.57
C ILE A 40 11.12 -18.95 5.70
N PRO A 41 11.29 -18.00 4.77
CA PRO A 41 10.66 -16.68 4.90
C PRO A 41 9.13 -16.72 4.71
N LEU A 42 8.57 -17.83 4.22
CA LEU A 42 7.12 -18.03 4.11
C LEU A 42 6.50 -18.61 5.38
N LYS A 43 7.23 -19.44 6.15
CA LYS A 43 6.68 -20.21 7.27
C LYS A 43 7.18 -19.75 8.65
N GLN A 44 8.38 -19.19 8.73
CA GLN A 44 9.05 -18.91 10.00
C GLN A 44 8.74 -17.53 10.63
N PRO A 45 8.52 -16.43 9.86
CA PRO A 45 8.29 -15.12 10.47
C PRO A 45 6.99 -15.06 11.29
N SER A 46 7.08 -14.60 12.53
CA SER A 46 5.91 -14.35 13.39
C SER A 46 5.25 -13.01 13.05
N ILE A 47 6.03 -11.95 12.85
CA ILE A 47 5.57 -10.59 12.54
C ILE A 47 6.53 -9.94 11.52
N PRO A 48 6.32 -10.12 10.21
CA PRO A 48 7.05 -9.38 9.19
C PRO A 48 6.75 -7.88 9.26
N ILE A 49 7.81 -7.07 9.20
CA ILE A 49 7.75 -5.61 9.14
C ILE A 49 8.29 -5.16 7.79
N LEU A 50 7.54 -4.33 7.10
CA LEU A 50 7.91 -3.73 5.82
C LEU A 50 8.18 -2.25 6.02
N ASP A 51 9.43 -1.83 5.82
CA ASP A 51 9.87 -0.44 5.94
C ASP A 51 9.48 0.42 4.72
N GLU A 52 9.30 -0.20 3.54
CA GLU A 52 8.96 0.49 2.30
C GLU A 52 7.54 0.17 1.79
N GLY A 53 6.51 0.67 2.47
CA GLY A 53 5.10 0.49 2.07
C GLY A 53 4.71 1.09 0.71
N TYR A 54 5.64 1.67 -0.05
CA TYR A 54 5.41 2.07 -1.44
C TYR A 54 5.62 0.93 -2.45
N THR A 55 6.47 -0.06 -2.14
CA THR A 55 6.76 -1.22 -3.00
C THR A 55 5.53 -2.13 -3.24
N PRO A 56 4.65 -2.42 -2.25
CA PRO A 56 3.50 -3.30 -2.44
C PRO A 56 2.28 -2.64 -3.11
N ARG A 57 2.36 -1.37 -3.52
CA ARG A 57 1.19 -0.60 -4.01
C ARG A 57 0.68 -1.08 -5.36
N ASN A 58 1.55 -1.67 -6.18
CA ASN A 58 1.19 -2.24 -7.46
C ASN A 58 0.78 -3.72 -7.29
N GLU A 59 -0.42 -4.08 -7.74
CA GLU A 59 -0.92 -5.47 -7.70
C GLU A 59 -0.01 -6.46 -8.45
N LYS A 60 0.79 -5.95 -9.39
CA LYS A 60 1.77 -6.74 -10.15
C LYS A 60 3.15 -6.79 -9.51
N ALA A 61 3.35 -6.18 -8.33
CA ALA A 61 4.62 -6.28 -7.63
C ALA A 61 4.80 -7.69 -7.07
N ASP A 62 5.87 -8.38 -7.47
CA ASP A 62 6.26 -9.70 -6.97
C ASP A 62 6.29 -9.75 -5.44
N VAL A 63 6.61 -8.61 -4.82
CA VAL A 63 6.66 -8.40 -3.38
C VAL A 63 5.29 -8.53 -2.74
N LEU A 64 4.22 -7.94 -3.31
CA LEU A 64 2.87 -8.06 -2.75
C LEU A 64 2.39 -9.52 -2.80
N LEU A 65 2.63 -10.21 -3.93
CA LEU A 65 2.31 -11.62 -4.10
C LEU A 65 3.10 -12.52 -3.16
N PHE A 66 4.37 -12.21 -2.93
CA PHE A 66 5.20 -12.91 -1.96
C PHE A 66 4.66 -12.75 -0.53
N LEU A 67 4.37 -11.52 -0.11
CA LEU A 67 3.89 -11.24 1.25
C LEU A 67 2.52 -11.85 1.50
N ALA A 68 1.67 -11.91 0.48
CA ALA A 68 0.40 -12.63 0.57
C ALA A 68 0.58 -14.14 0.86
N LYS A 69 1.72 -14.74 0.45
CA LYS A 69 2.06 -16.15 0.71
C LYS A 69 2.67 -16.40 2.10
N VAL A 70 3.15 -15.36 2.79
CA VAL A 70 3.72 -15.50 4.14
C VAL A 70 2.62 -15.91 5.11
N ARG A 71 2.82 -17.06 5.78
CA ARG A 71 1.84 -17.74 6.63
C ARG A 71 1.77 -17.14 8.04
N THR A 72 1.51 -15.85 8.11
CA THR A 72 1.25 -15.15 9.37
C THR A 72 0.05 -14.22 9.25
N PRO A 73 -0.83 -14.19 10.28
CA PRO A 73 -1.94 -13.25 10.33
C PRO A 73 -1.49 -11.83 10.72
N ARG A 74 -0.27 -11.64 11.22
CA ARG A 74 0.22 -10.35 11.73
C ARG A 74 1.29 -9.80 10.81
N LYS A 75 0.99 -8.71 10.10
CA LYS A 75 1.96 -8.03 9.23
C LYS A 75 1.94 -6.53 9.53
N VAL A 76 3.10 -5.89 9.55
CA VAL A 76 3.22 -4.46 9.77
C VAL A 76 3.81 -3.82 8.52
N VAL A 77 3.15 -2.78 8.01
CA VAL A 77 3.66 -1.97 6.90
C VAL A 77 3.88 -0.56 7.41
N LEU A 78 5.12 -0.09 7.30
CA LEU A 78 5.52 1.27 7.57
C LEU A 78 5.53 2.03 6.23
N SER A 79 4.93 3.22 6.21
CA SER A 79 4.95 4.06 5.03
C SER A 79 4.87 5.53 5.40
N GLY A 80 5.68 6.36 4.73
CA GLY A 80 5.64 7.82 4.90
C GLY A 80 4.43 8.49 4.25
N LYS A 81 3.73 7.80 3.33
CA LYS A 81 2.49 8.26 2.69
C LYS A 81 1.52 7.11 2.58
N LEU A 82 0.20 7.36 2.68
CA LEU A 82 -0.80 6.28 2.62
C LEU A 82 -1.09 5.83 1.18
N CYS A 83 -1.11 6.75 0.23
CA CYS A 83 -1.27 6.51 -1.21
C CYS A 83 -0.48 7.53 -2.01
N GLN A 84 -0.18 7.22 -3.27
CA GLN A 84 0.38 8.16 -4.24
C GLN A 84 -0.72 8.71 -5.14
N ASN A 85 -1.44 7.84 -5.85
CA ASN A 85 -2.33 8.27 -6.93
C ASN A 85 -3.75 7.69 -6.82
N HIS A 86 -3.91 6.48 -6.28
CA HIS A 86 -5.22 5.84 -6.27
C HIS A 86 -5.53 5.16 -4.93
N VAL A 87 -6.78 5.32 -4.46
CA VAL A 87 -7.28 4.72 -3.22
C VAL A 87 -7.16 3.19 -3.22
N LYS A 88 -7.15 2.57 -4.40
CA LYS A 88 -6.86 1.15 -4.58
C LYS A 88 -5.56 0.70 -3.89
N GLU A 89 -4.52 1.54 -3.91
CA GLU A 89 -3.24 1.26 -3.23
C GLU A 89 -3.45 1.04 -1.73
N VAL A 90 -4.31 1.83 -1.09
CA VAL A 90 -4.63 1.72 0.33
C VAL A 90 -5.30 0.39 0.62
N PHE A 91 -6.26 -0.02 -0.21
CA PHE A 91 -6.96 -1.30 -0.03
C PHE A 91 -6.08 -2.52 -0.27
N ASN A 92 -5.09 -2.42 -1.15
CA ASN A 92 -4.07 -3.47 -1.32
C ASN A 92 -3.27 -3.68 -0.03
N ILE A 93 -2.82 -2.59 0.60
CA ILE A 93 -2.11 -2.66 1.87
C ILE A 93 -3.03 -3.15 2.99
N LEU A 94 -4.25 -2.65 3.09
CA LEU A 94 -5.22 -3.09 4.11
C LEU A 94 -5.51 -4.59 4.02
N ASN A 95 -5.71 -5.12 2.80
CA ASN A 95 -5.92 -6.55 2.60
C ASN A 95 -4.67 -7.40 2.93
N LEU A 96 -3.47 -6.82 2.83
CA LEU A 96 -2.22 -7.50 3.17
C LEU A 96 -2.05 -7.63 4.70
N VAL A 97 -2.27 -6.53 5.43
CA VAL A 97 -2.06 -6.45 6.89
C VAL A 97 -3.24 -7.00 7.68
N SER A 98 -4.46 -6.89 7.13
CA SER A 98 -5.69 -7.42 7.70
C SER A 98 -6.47 -8.18 6.61
N PRO A 99 -6.19 -9.48 6.41
CA PRO A 99 -6.88 -10.27 5.41
C PRO A 99 -8.40 -10.21 5.58
N LYS A 100 -9.12 -10.07 4.46
CA LYS A 100 -10.59 -9.92 4.45
C LYS A 100 -11.08 -8.64 5.13
N PHE A 101 -10.25 -7.59 5.23
CA PHE A 101 -10.67 -6.29 5.78
C PHE A 101 -12.00 -5.83 5.19
N LEU A 102 -12.15 -5.87 3.86
CA LEU A 102 -13.40 -5.50 3.17
C LEU A 102 -14.59 -6.45 3.40
N LYS A 103 -14.38 -7.63 3.97
CA LYS A 103 -15.45 -8.60 4.30
C LYS A 103 -15.76 -8.63 5.79
N SER A 104 -15.07 -7.82 6.59
CA SER A 104 -15.27 -7.70 8.04
C SER A 104 -16.61 -7.03 8.35
N ASP A 105 -17.15 -7.29 9.53
CA ASP A 105 -18.44 -6.71 9.94
C ASP A 105 -18.36 -5.19 10.14
N THR A 106 -17.17 -4.66 10.45
CA THR A 106 -16.92 -3.21 10.55
C THR A 106 -16.90 -2.51 9.20
N SER A 107 -16.43 -3.17 8.13
CA SER A 107 -16.35 -2.57 6.79
C SER A 107 -17.63 -2.73 5.96
N ARG A 108 -18.47 -3.73 6.27
CA ARG A 108 -19.70 -4.01 5.51
C ARG A 108 -20.67 -2.83 5.43
N PRO A 109 -20.96 -2.07 6.50
CA PRO A 109 -21.84 -0.91 6.43
C PRO A 109 -21.31 0.16 5.48
N VAL A 110 -20.00 0.45 5.54
CA VAL A 110 -19.31 1.41 4.67
C VAL A 110 -19.44 0.99 3.21
N ILE A 111 -19.15 -0.27 2.90
CA ILE A 111 -19.24 -0.81 1.55
C ILE A 111 -20.68 -0.76 1.05
N LYS A 112 -21.66 -1.13 1.88
CA LYS A 112 -23.07 -1.09 1.51
C LYS A 112 -23.55 0.34 1.22
N LEU A 113 -23.08 1.31 2.01
CA LEU A 113 -23.36 2.74 1.79
C LEU A 113 -22.71 3.25 0.50
N THR A 114 -21.45 2.90 0.24
CA THR A 114 -20.78 3.27 -1.03
C THR A 114 -21.48 2.63 -2.23
N MET A 115 -21.89 1.36 -2.10
CA MET A 115 -22.60 0.62 -3.15
C MET A 115 -24.03 1.11 -3.37
N SER A 116 -24.73 1.65 -2.37
CA SER A 116 -26.06 2.26 -2.58
C SER A 116 -25.95 3.55 -3.39
N ARG A 117 -24.84 4.30 -3.25
CA ARG A 117 -24.54 5.48 -4.08
C ARG A 117 -24.24 5.12 -5.55
N LEU A 118 -23.82 3.89 -5.86
CA LEU A 118 -23.66 3.41 -7.26
C LEU A 118 -24.99 3.26 -8.02
N GLN A 119 -26.09 3.09 -7.31
CA GLN A 119 -27.40 2.86 -7.92
C GLN A 119 -28.07 4.16 -8.40
N MET A 120 -27.45 5.32 -8.15
CA MET A 120 -27.95 6.61 -8.61
C MET A 120 -27.76 6.79 -10.13
N PRO A 121 -28.83 7.13 -10.88
CA PRO A 121 -28.80 7.27 -12.33
C PRO A 121 -28.08 8.58 -12.73
N GLY A 122 -26.75 8.53 -12.82
CA GLY A 122 -25.93 9.68 -13.26
C GLY A 122 -24.45 9.37 -13.36
N LEU A 123 -23.94 8.47 -12.51
CA LEU A 123 -22.54 8.06 -12.48
C LEU A 123 -22.18 7.03 -13.55
N LYS A 124 -23.19 6.35 -14.13
CA LYS A 124 -23.02 5.26 -15.11
C LYS A 124 -22.38 5.68 -16.44
N LYS A 125 -22.32 6.99 -16.77
CA LYS A 125 -21.86 7.46 -18.09
C LYS A 125 -20.35 7.46 -18.31
N ARG A 126 -19.52 7.10 -17.31
CA ARG A 126 -18.04 7.16 -17.43
C ARG A 126 -17.26 5.88 -17.16
N ILE A 127 -17.89 4.73 -16.88
CA ILE A 127 -17.16 3.62 -16.24
C ILE A 127 -17.15 2.37 -17.13
N LYS A 128 -15.98 2.10 -17.75
CA LYS A 128 -15.64 0.86 -18.49
C LYS A 128 -14.72 -0.08 -17.66
N ALA A 129 -14.72 0.04 -16.34
CA ALA A 129 -13.84 -0.72 -15.44
C ALA A 129 -14.62 -1.77 -14.65
N ASN A 130 -13.92 -2.78 -14.10
CA ASN A 130 -14.54 -3.84 -13.31
C ASN A 130 -15.24 -3.27 -12.04
N ALA A 131 -16.09 -4.08 -11.39
CA ALA A 131 -16.88 -3.64 -10.24
C ALA A 131 -16.04 -3.17 -9.03
N GLN A 132 -14.81 -3.67 -8.87
CA GLN A 132 -13.91 -3.26 -7.79
C GLN A 132 -13.23 -1.92 -8.06
N ASP A 133 -12.72 -1.70 -9.27
CA ASP A 133 -12.11 -0.42 -9.66
C ASP A 133 -13.17 0.69 -9.60
N THR A 134 -14.41 0.39 -10.00
CA THR A 134 -15.57 1.28 -9.84
C THR A 134 -15.83 1.65 -8.38
N PHE A 135 -15.70 0.68 -7.46
CA PHE A 135 -15.82 0.91 -6.03
C PHE A 135 -14.69 1.82 -5.51
N TYR A 136 -13.44 1.58 -5.89
CA TYR A 136 -12.31 2.39 -5.44
C TYR A 136 -12.37 3.84 -5.91
N GLU A 137 -12.79 4.07 -7.15
CA GLU A 137 -13.04 5.42 -7.67
C GLU A 137 -14.10 6.17 -6.85
N LEU A 138 -15.19 5.49 -6.52
CA LEU A 138 -16.25 6.08 -5.69
C LEU A 138 -15.81 6.40 -4.27
N VAL A 139 -15.03 5.51 -3.65
CA VAL A 139 -14.43 5.78 -2.34
C VAL A 139 -13.54 7.01 -2.44
N GLY A 140 -12.70 7.11 -3.47
CA GLY A 140 -11.86 8.28 -3.71
C GLY A 140 -12.65 9.57 -3.87
N TYR A 141 -13.72 9.56 -4.66
CA TYR A 141 -14.60 10.71 -4.82
C TYR A 141 -15.32 11.10 -3.51
N SER A 142 -15.85 10.12 -2.78
CA SER A 142 -16.56 10.35 -1.52
C SER A 142 -15.61 10.89 -0.44
N LEU A 143 -14.36 10.41 -0.40
CA LEU A 143 -13.34 10.95 0.50
C LEU A 143 -13.00 12.42 0.23
N GLN A 144 -13.18 12.94 -0.98
CA GLN A 144 -12.90 14.35 -1.29
C GLN A 144 -14.06 15.28 -0.98
N SER A 145 -15.29 14.77 -0.93
CA SER A 145 -16.51 15.59 -0.95
C SER A 145 -17.41 15.42 0.27
N ASP A 146 -17.21 14.37 1.08
CA ASP A 146 -18.12 13.99 2.16
C ASP A 146 -17.35 13.76 3.48
N GLU A 147 -17.46 14.73 4.40
CA GLU A 147 -16.77 14.68 5.71
C GLU A 147 -17.28 13.55 6.60
N ASP A 148 -18.59 13.25 6.57
CA ASP A 148 -19.16 12.14 7.33
C ASP A 148 -18.62 10.81 6.83
N PHE A 149 -18.45 10.67 5.51
CA PHE A 149 -17.80 9.52 4.91
C PHE A 149 -16.32 9.40 5.33
N GLN A 150 -15.58 10.51 5.36
CA GLN A 150 -14.20 10.50 5.88
C GLN A 150 -14.15 10.02 7.34
N ARG A 151 -15.03 10.51 8.21
CA ARG A 151 -15.10 10.09 9.62
C ARG A 151 -15.37 8.60 9.74
N MET A 152 -16.34 8.10 8.98
CA MET A 152 -16.69 6.68 8.96
C MET A 152 -15.52 5.79 8.48
N VAL A 153 -14.78 6.21 7.45
CA VAL A 153 -13.60 5.48 6.96
C VAL A 153 -12.46 5.50 8.00
N ARG A 154 -12.25 6.63 8.71
CA ARG A 154 -11.27 6.72 9.80
C ARG A 154 -11.61 5.77 10.94
N GLU A 155 -12.87 5.71 11.35
CA GLU A 155 -13.33 4.81 12.41
C GLU A 155 -13.16 3.33 12.01
N MET A 156 -13.58 2.97 10.79
CA MET A 156 -13.41 1.63 10.22
C MET A 156 -11.94 1.18 10.15
N THR A 157 -11.00 2.12 9.95
CA THR A 157 -9.58 1.81 9.80
C THR A 157 -8.77 2.00 11.08
N SER A 158 -9.38 2.47 12.17
CA SER A 158 -8.68 2.89 13.40
C SER A 158 -7.81 1.81 14.06
N GLU A 159 -8.21 0.53 13.97
CA GLU A 159 -7.47 -0.59 14.55
C GLU A 159 -6.28 -1.07 13.70
N VAL A 160 -6.23 -0.65 12.43
CA VAL A 160 -5.26 -1.17 11.45
C VAL A 160 -4.34 -0.06 10.92
N LEU A 161 -4.87 1.16 10.80
CA LEU A 161 -4.18 2.32 10.27
C LEU A 161 -3.81 3.29 11.39
N HIS A 162 -2.54 3.29 11.76
CA HIS A 162 -1.99 4.28 12.68
C HIS A 162 -1.24 5.37 11.91
N TYR A 163 -1.75 6.60 11.99
CA TYR A 163 -1.12 7.77 11.40
C TYR A 163 -0.53 8.64 12.50
N TYR A 164 0.80 8.75 12.53
CA TYR A 164 1.50 9.65 13.43
C TYR A 164 1.91 10.91 12.66
N LYS A 165 1.29 12.04 13.00
CA LYS A 165 1.72 13.34 12.49
C LYS A 165 2.95 13.76 13.29
N VAL A 166 4.12 13.74 12.66
CA VAL A 166 5.32 14.34 13.27
C VAL A 166 5.08 15.84 13.34
N PHE A 167 4.96 16.37 14.55
CA PHE A 167 4.96 17.82 14.77
C PHE A 167 6.40 18.29 14.61
N LEU A 168 6.64 19.07 13.57
CA LEU A 168 7.94 19.62 13.23
C LEU A 168 7.88 21.10 13.53
N ASP A 169 7.76 21.43 14.82
CA ASP A 169 7.56 22.80 15.31
C ASP A 169 8.80 23.69 15.06
N GLU A 170 9.94 23.11 14.65
CA GLU A 170 11.23 23.78 14.41
C GLU A 170 11.84 23.52 13.01
N LEU A 171 11.03 23.23 11.98
CA LEU A 171 11.58 23.20 10.61
C LEU A 171 11.49 24.57 9.92
N PRO A 172 12.50 24.96 9.14
CA PRO A 172 12.40 26.13 8.28
C PRO A 172 11.20 25.98 7.34
N GLU A 173 10.51 27.09 7.07
CA GLU A 173 9.35 27.12 6.20
C GLU A 173 9.71 26.58 4.80
N LEU A 174 8.90 25.67 4.28
CA LEU A 174 9.05 25.16 2.93
C LEU A 174 8.54 26.22 1.95
N VAL A 175 9.44 26.79 1.15
CA VAL A 175 9.09 27.78 0.12
C VAL A 175 9.16 27.16 -1.26
N ASP A 176 8.02 27.13 -1.96
CA ASP A 176 7.92 26.62 -3.32
C ASP A 176 8.12 27.76 -4.34
N PHE A 177 9.14 27.62 -5.19
CA PHE A 177 9.39 28.53 -6.30
C PHE A 177 9.16 27.83 -7.64
N THR A 178 8.43 28.48 -8.55
CA THR A 178 8.30 28.02 -9.94
C THR A 178 9.18 28.87 -10.83
N VAL A 179 10.21 28.27 -11.43
CA VAL A 179 11.08 28.92 -12.42
C VAL A 179 10.58 28.60 -13.81
N VAL A 180 10.08 29.60 -14.52
CA VAL A 180 9.63 29.47 -15.91
C VAL A 180 10.77 29.88 -16.84
N LEU A 181 11.27 28.94 -17.63
CA LEU A 181 12.34 29.17 -18.59
C LEU A 181 11.79 29.34 -20.00
N ASN A 182 12.33 30.33 -20.73
CA ASN A 182 12.06 30.48 -22.15
C ASN A 182 12.90 29.50 -22.97
N LEU A 183 12.30 28.90 -24.00
CA LEU A 183 13.03 28.06 -24.94
C LEU A 183 14.07 28.88 -25.72
N SER A 184 15.27 28.34 -25.86
CA SER A 184 16.30 28.88 -26.77
C SER A 184 15.85 28.76 -28.24
N SER A 185 16.46 29.54 -29.13
CA SER A 185 16.16 29.51 -30.57
C SER A 185 16.31 28.11 -31.17
N ARG A 186 17.32 27.34 -30.72
CA ARG A 186 17.55 25.95 -31.14
C ARG A 186 16.44 25.01 -30.64
N GLN A 187 16.06 25.11 -29.35
CA GLN A 187 14.96 24.33 -28.80
C GLN A 187 13.65 24.63 -29.51
N LYS A 188 13.33 25.92 -29.76
CA LYS A 188 12.13 26.31 -30.51
C LYS A 188 12.04 25.64 -31.88
N SER A 189 13.15 25.61 -32.62
CA SER A 189 13.22 24.94 -33.94
C SER A 189 12.96 23.44 -33.86
N GLU A 190 13.56 22.74 -32.88
CA GLU A 190 13.34 21.30 -32.72
C GLU A 190 11.93 20.98 -32.21
N THR A 191 11.38 21.77 -31.27
CA THR A 191 10.02 21.55 -30.77
C THR A 191 8.95 21.77 -31.84
N GLN A 192 9.19 22.70 -32.79
CA GLN A 192 8.30 22.88 -33.94
C GLN A 192 8.27 21.66 -34.88
N LYS A 193 9.37 20.91 -34.99
CA LYS A 193 9.42 19.67 -35.80
C LYS A 193 8.65 18.51 -35.17
N LEU A 194 8.51 18.51 -33.84
CA LEU A 194 7.79 17.49 -33.07
C LEU A 194 6.26 17.67 -33.07
N LYS A 195 5.74 18.83 -33.52
CA LYS A 195 4.29 19.09 -33.60
C LYS A 195 3.62 18.47 -34.84
N LYS A 196 4.17 17.38 -35.38
CA LYS A 196 3.55 16.59 -36.47
C LYS A 196 2.72 15.45 -35.91
#